data_AF-A0A7V7CVH2-F1
#
_entry.id   AF-A0A7V7CVH2-F1
#
_cell.length_a   1.000
_cell.length_b   1.000
_cell.length_c   1.000
_cell.angle_alpha   90.00
_cell.angle_beta   90.00
_cell.angle_gamma   90.00
#
_symmetry.space_group_name_H-M   'P 1'
#
loop_
_entity.id
_entity.type
_entity.pdbx_description
1 polymer ?
#
loop_
_entity_poly.entity_id
_entity_poly.type
_entity_poly.pdbx_seq_one_letter_code
_entity_poly.pdbx_strand_id
1 'polypeptide(L)'
;ASLGQMVFAFGRNLAGSSVVRQGTVQSADATMAVDGMQITHLLRSDAIYSWEQNGGPLVNAQGELLGINIAAVGPGGRVEGFSVPAQVISSHFQDMVRFKSALAGSAPAGAQPVAMGAASWWAKAQSVVGGGRGAASGLGLNVVQGAPMAAVGAPLFDPDHTGGARLAGYSMTDLMGLVALAFAAGITGGMMTMGGGVLQVAGMMVFFGYGMYLIRPVAFLTNVAVYGASALRNNKSGLIQWDKVVPLIPWGVAGVIIGYFIGNAIGDSMVGVLLGLFAMAMAAKAIHEILRPDSDEDLAAANSEEATALDDLMAVAEGKADAAPRRFALPSGLARSAILGLPMGLISGILGISGGVVEVPLQRYIGKIGLQNAIANSSVLVFWASVAGSLVAFAHGIGTGLIHWEAPVTLAVLMIPGAYIGGILGAQLMKVLPVPVLKGVYAATMAAIAVKMLIPS
;
A
#
# COMPACT_ATOMS: atom_id res chain seq x y z
N ALA A 1 8.29 -16.69 -22.12
CA ALA A 1 8.34 -17.30 -23.48
C ALA A 1 9.54 -18.24 -23.54
N SER A 2 9.42 -19.38 -24.24
CA SER A 2 10.53 -20.33 -24.42
C SER A 2 11.25 -20.10 -25.76
N LEU A 3 12.53 -20.47 -25.83
CA LEU A 3 13.32 -20.41 -27.07
C LEU A 3 12.66 -21.29 -28.15
N GLY A 4 12.55 -20.77 -29.38
CA GLY A 4 11.92 -21.46 -30.51
C GLY A 4 10.40 -21.47 -30.49
N GLN A 5 9.76 -20.85 -29.49
CA GLN A 5 8.30 -20.73 -29.43
C GLN A 5 7.76 -19.94 -30.62
N MET A 6 6.72 -20.46 -31.26
CA MET A 6 6.03 -19.78 -32.36
C MET A 6 5.25 -18.56 -31.87
N VAL A 7 5.41 -17.44 -32.56
CA VAL A 7 4.82 -16.15 -32.19
C VAL A 7 4.33 -15.38 -33.41
N PHE A 8 3.43 -14.44 -33.17
CA PHE A 8 2.86 -13.53 -34.17
C PHE A 8 3.08 -12.10 -33.72
N ALA A 9 3.70 -11.29 -34.58
CA ALA A 9 3.94 -9.87 -34.35
C ALA A 9 2.99 -9.03 -35.19
N PHE A 10 2.27 -8.14 -34.51
CA PHE A 10 1.29 -7.24 -35.11
C PHE A 10 1.84 -5.80 -35.19
N GLY A 11 1.31 -5.04 -36.15
CA GLY A 11 1.69 -3.67 -36.45
C GLY A 11 0.63 -2.96 -37.27
N ARG A 12 0.88 -1.69 -37.59
CA ARG A 12 0.01 -0.88 -38.45
C ARG A 12 0.84 -0.05 -39.41
N ASN A 13 0.55 -0.18 -40.70
CA ASN A 13 1.22 0.62 -41.73
C ASN A 13 0.69 2.07 -41.78
N LEU A 14 1.35 2.92 -42.57
CA LEU A 14 0.97 4.33 -42.75
C LEU A 14 -0.45 4.54 -43.30
N ALA A 15 -1.01 3.56 -44.01
CA ALA A 15 -2.37 3.60 -44.53
C ALA A 15 -3.43 3.12 -43.51
N GLY A 16 -3.00 2.70 -42.31
CA GLY A 16 -3.88 2.24 -41.24
C GLY A 16 -4.22 0.74 -41.28
N SER A 17 -3.69 -0.02 -42.24
CA SER A 17 -3.90 -1.47 -42.36
C SER A 17 -3.02 -2.25 -41.39
N SER A 18 -3.54 -3.37 -40.87
CA SER A 18 -2.80 -4.25 -39.95
C SER A 18 -1.69 -5.01 -40.68
N VAL A 19 -0.48 -4.97 -40.14
CA VAL A 19 0.66 -5.77 -40.58
C VAL A 19 0.84 -6.90 -39.59
N VAL A 20 0.83 -8.15 -40.07
CA VAL A 20 0.98 -9.33 -39.22
C VAL A 20 2.05 -10.24 -39.83
N ARG A 21 2.95 -10.73 -38.99
CA ARG A 21 3.92 -11.76 -39.40
C ARG A 21 4.09 -12.81 -38.33
N GLN A 22 4.20 -14.05 -38.78
CA GLN A 22 4.55 -15.20 -37.97
C GLN A 22 6.08 -15.38 -37.94
N GLY A 23 6.60 -15.77 -36.79
CA GLY A 23 8.00 -16.11 -36.57
C GLY A 23 8.19 -16.92 -35.29
N THR A 24 9.40 -16.89 -34.74
CA THR A 24 9.78 -17.59 -33.51
C THR A 24 10.54 -16.70 -32.54
N VAL A 25 10.57 -17.09 -31.27
CA VAL A 25 11.41 -16.46 -30.25
C VAL A 25 12.85 -16.96 -30.41
N GLN A 26 13.75 -16.04 -30.76
CA GLN A 26 15.17 -16.28 -31.02
C GLN A 26 16.03 -16.17 -29.76
N SER A 27 15.58 -15.40 -28.76
CA SER A 27 16.17 -15.33 -27.42
C SER A 27 15.14 -14.83 -26.42
N ALA A 28 15.21 -15.30 -25.18
CA ALA A 28 14.37 -14.85 -24.06
C ALA A 28 15.05 -13.81 -23.16
N ASP A 29 16.34 -13.55 -23.38
CA ASP A 29 17.13 -12.59 -22.62
C ASP A 29 18.15 -11.91 -23.56
N ALA A 30 17.65 -10.94 -24.31
CA ALA A 30 18.44 -10.17 -25.26
C ALA A 30 18.69 -8.75 -24.74
N THR A 31 19.85 -8.20 -25.11
CA THR A 31 20.24 -6.84 -24.78
C THR A 31 20.27 -6.00 -26.05
N MET A 32 19.75 -4.78 -25.97
CA MET A 32 19.76 -3.79 -27.04
C MET A 32 20.42 -2.50 -26.54
N ALA A 33 21.36 -1.96 -27.30
CA ALA A 33 21.99 -0.68 -27.00
C ALA A 33 21.24 0.46 -27.71
N VAL A 34 20.83 1.48 -26.96
CA VAL A 34 20.17 2.69 -27.47
C VAL A 34 20.84 3.91 -26.82
N ASP A 35 21.44 4.79 -27.62
CA ASP A 35 22.06 6.05 -27.19
C ASP A 35 22.96 5.93 -25.93
N GLY A 36 23.78 4.88 -25.86
CA GLY A 36 24.71 4.64 -24.76
C GLY A 36 24.11 3.95 -23.52
N MET A 37 22.80 3.69 -23.50
CA MET A 37 22.14 2.87 -22.49
C MET A 37 21.90 1.44 -23.01
N GLN A 38 22.07 0.45 -22.14
CA GLN A 38 21.75 -0.95 -22.45
C GLN A 38 20.39 -1.31 -21.86
N ILE A 39 19.46 -1.72 -22.72
CA ILE A 39 18.18 -2.28 -22.34
C ILE A 39 18.34 -3.80 -22.34
N THR A 40 18.23 -4.43 -21.17
CA THR A 40 18.40 -5.88 -20.98
C THR A 40 17.03 -6.59 -20.87
N HIS A 41 17.04 -7.93 -20.83
CA HIS A 41 15.85 -8.74 -20.59
C HIS A 41 14.73 -8.59 -21.62
N LEU A 42 15.10 -8.34 -22.88
CA LEU A 42 14.17 -8.30 -24.00
C LEU A 42 13.98 -9.68 -24.62
N LEU A 43 12.80 -9.92 -25.19
CA LEU A 43 12.61 -11.05 -26.09
C LEU A 43 13.12 -10.66 -27.48
N ARG A 44 13.87 -11.54 -28.14
CA ARG A 44 14.24 -11.35 -29.56
C ARG A 44 13.37 -12.25 -30.43
N SER A 45 12.84 -11.72 -31.53
CA SER A 45 12.02 -12.49 -32.47
C SER A 45 12.19 -12.02 -33.91
N ASP A 46 12.21 -12.98 -34.85
CA ASP A 46 12.22 -12.72 -36.30
C ASP A 46 10.82 -12.43 -36.88
N ALA A 47 9.76 -12.54 -36.06
CA ALA A 47 8.43 -12.10 -36.41
C ALA A 47 8.35 -10.56 -36.58
N ILE A 48 9.24 -9.83 -35.92
CA ILE A 48 9.34 -8.36 -35.97
C ILE A 48 10.44 -7.99 -36.98
N TYR A 49 10.05 -7.32 -38.07
CA TYR A 49 10.92 -7.08 -39.23
C TYR A 49 10.70 -5.74 -39.91
N SER A 50 9.70 -4.97 -39.46
CA SER A 50 9.35 -3.68 -40.00
C SER A 50 9.14 -2.67 -38.86
N TRP A 51 9.48 -1.41 -39.11
CA TRP A 51 9.20 -0.29 -38.21
C TRP A 51 7.70 -0.12 -37.95
N GLU A 52 6.86 -0.56 -38.87
CA GLU A 52 5.40 -0.53 -38.75
C GLU A 52 4.86 -1.46 -37.65
N GLN A 53 5.69 -2.38 -37.15
CA GLN A 53 5.35 -3.28 -36.03
C GLN A 53 5.72 -2.71 -34.66
N ASN A 54 6.40 -1.55 -34.59
CA ASN A 54 6.71 -0.88 -33.33
C ASN A 54 5.46 -0.56 -32.52
N GLY A 55 5.50 -0.86 -31.21
CA GLY A 55 4.39 -0.63 -30.29
C GLY A 55 3.23 -1.63 -30.44
N GLY A 56 3.28 -2.52 -31.43
CA GLY A 56 2.28 -3.58 -31.60
C GLY A 56 2.53 -4.79 -30.69
N PRO A 57 1.54 -5.67 -30.50
CA PRO A 57 1.67 -6.83 -29.62
C PRO A 57 2.46 -7.97 -30.29
N LEU A 58 3.20 -8.71 -29.45
CA LEU A 58 3.72 -10.05 -29.73
C LEU A 58 2.86 -11.07 -29.00
N VAL A 59 2.29 -12.04 -29.70
CA VAL A 59 1.42 -13.07 -29.11
C VAL A 59 1.86 -14.48 -29.46
N ASN A 60 1.50 -15.46 -28.64
CA ASN A 60 1.65 -16.88 -28.99
C ASN A 60 0.47 -17.38 -29.85
N ALA A 61 0.49 -18.67 -30.19
CA ALA A 61 -0.57 -19.31 -30.98
C ALA A 61 -1.94 -19.34 -30.29
N GLN A 62 -1.98 -19.14 -28.97
CA GLN A 62 -3.19 -19.08 -28.15
C GLN A 62 -3.75 -17.66 -28.05
N GLY A 63 -3.07 -16.66 -28.62
CA GLY A 63 -3.48 -15.24 -28.55
C GLY A 63 -3.08 -14.55 -27.24
N GLU A 64 -2.24 -15.17 -26.42
CA GLU A 64 -1.75 -14.58 -25.18
C GLU A 64 -0.63 -13.57 -25.48
N LEU A 65 -0.68 -12.41 -24.82
CA LEU A 65 0.30 -11.35 -24.98
C LEU A 65 1.63 -11.76 -24.33
N LEU A 66 2.68 -11.85 -25.14
CA LEU A 66 4.04 -12.12 -24.70
C LEU A 66 4.86 -10.84 -24.50
N GLY A 67 4.53 -9.76 -25.23
CA GLY A 67 5.25 -8.49 -25.11
C GLY A 67 4.80 -7.42 -26.10
N ILE A 68 5.46 -6.26 -26.03
CA ILE A 68 5.25 -5.13 -26.96
C ILE A 68 6.51 -4.93 -27.81
N ASN A 69 6.30 -4.88 -29.12
CA ASN A 69 7.35 -4.91 -30.14
C ASN A 69 8.17 -3.62 -30.17
N ILE A 70 9.48 -3.79 -30.30
CA ILE A 70 10.49 -2.77 -30.58
C ILE A 70 11.37 -3.27 -31.73
N ALA A 71 11.15 -2.74 -32.92
CA ALA A 71 12.06 -2.76 -34.04
C ALA A 71 13.24 -1.81 -33.76
N ALA A 72 14.45 -2.28 -34.05
CA ALA A 72 15.69 -1.51 -33.91
C ALA A 72 16.58 -1.68 -35.15
N VAL A 73 17.55 -0.78 -35.32
CA VAL A 73 18.52 -0.88 -36.43
C VAL A 73 19.64 -1.82 -35.99
N GLY A 74 19.75 -2.97 -36.66
CA GLY A 74 20.85 -3.90 -36.49
C GLY A 74 22.04 -3.65 -37.42
N PRO A 75 23.11 -4.44 -37.29
CA PRO A 75 24.29 -4.36 -38.15
C PRO A 75 23.93 -4.45 -39.63
N GLY A 76 24.41 -3.50 -40.43
CA GLY A 76 24.11 -3.43 -41.88
C GLY A 76 22.76 -2.80 -42.24
N GLY A 77 22.11 -2.08 -41.32
CA GLY A 77 20.87 -1.33 -41.61
C GLY A 77 19.62 -2.20 -41.69
N ARG A 78 19.70 -3.46 -41.27
CA ARG A 78 18.56 -4.38 -41.20
C ARG A 78 17.76 -4.14 -39.92
N VAL A 79 16.46 -4.39 -39.98
CA VAL A 79 15.59 -4.31 -38.79
C VAL A 79 15.84 -5.54 -37.92
N GLU A 80 16.11 -5.31 -36.65
CA GLU A 80 16.11 -6.32 -35.60
C GLU A 80 14.86 -6.22 -34.74
N GLY A 81 14.32 -7.39 -34.39
CA GLY A 81 13.08 -7.51 -33.66
C GLY A 81 13.27 -7.81 -32.18
N PHE A 82 12.92 -6.86 -31.32
CA PHE A 82 12.88 -7.02 -29.88
C PHE A 82 11.46 -6.86 -29.35
N SER A 83 11.17 -7.37 -28.16
CA SER A 83 9.89 -7.18 -27.50
C SER A 83 10.09 -7.07 -26.00
N VAL A 84 9.48 -6.05 -25.39
CA VAL A 84 9.46 -5.90 -23.94
C VAL A 84 8.49 -6.95 -23.39
N PRO A 85 8.94 -7.87 -22.51
CA PRO A 85 8.08 -8.93 -22.01
C PRO A 85 6.82 -8.37 -21.32
N ALA A 86 5.66 -8.97 -21.59
CA ALA A 86 4.39 -8.55 -21.01
C ALA A 86 4.40 -8.55 -19.48
N GLN A 87 5.16 -9.45 -18.86
CA GLN A 87 5.37 -9.51 -17.41
C GLN A 87 6.09 -8.26 -16.85
N VAL A 88 7.01 -7.66 -17.62
CA VAL A 88 7.72 -6.42 -17.27
C VAL A 88 6.79 -5.22 -17.46
N ILE A 89 5.95 -5.27 -18.49
CA ILE A 89 4.95 -4.24 -18.73
C ILE A 89 3.90 -4.26 -17.62
N SER A 90 3.34 -5.42 -17.27
CA SER A 90 2.34 -5.50 -16.19
C SER A 90 2.87 -5.03 -14.84
N SER A 91 4.19 -5.12 -14.60
CA SER A 91 4.79 -4.66 -13.34
C SER A 91 5.12 -3.17 -13.33
N HIS A 92 5.26 -2.51 -14.48
CA HIS A 92 5.65 -1.08 -14.59
C HIS A 92 4.59 -0.17 -15.23
N PHE A 93 3.54 -0.72 -15.87
CA PHE A 93 2.54 0.06 -16.63
C PHE A 93 1.57 0.83 -15.71
N GLN A 94 1.40 0.39 -14.46
CA GLN A 94 0.60 1.11 -13.45
C GLN A 94 1.28 2.39 -12.95
N ASP A 95 2.59 2.55 -13.17
CA ASP A 95 3.35 3.73 -12.78
C ASP A 95 3.19 4.89 -13.77
N MET A 96 2.70 4.63 -15.00
CA MET A 96 2.73 5.61 -16.10
C MET A 96 1.36 6.11 -16.58
N VAL A 97 0.22 5.47 -16.26
CA VAL A 97 -1.10 5.90 -16.76
C VAL A 97 -2.19 5.88 -15.67
N ARG A 98 -2.68 7.06 -15.26
CA ARG A 98 -3.87 7.22 -14.40
C ARG A 98 -5.14 7.40 -15.24
N PHE A 99 -6.12 6.50 -15.11
CA PHE A 99 -7.45 6.70 -15.68
C PHE A 99 -8.34 7.54 -14.75
N LYS A 100 -9.05 8.52 -15.32
CA LYS A 100 -9.99 9.40 -14.60
C LYS A 100 -11.35 8.69 -14.51
N SER A 101 -11.61 7.98 -13.41
CA SER A 101 -12.88 7.28 -13.20
C SER A 101 -13.98 8.26 -12.76
N ALA A 102 -15.11 8.29 -13.49
CA ALA A 102 -16.30 9.06 -13.15
C ALA A 102 -17.41 8.10 -12.69
N LEU A 103 -17.96 8.39 -11.50
CA LEU A 103 -18.95 7.63 -10.74
C LEU A 103 -20.14 7.09 -11.54
N ALA A 104 -20.47 5.81 -11.35
CA ALA A 104 -21.71 5.19 -11.82
C ALA A 104 -22.77 5.14 -10.70
N GLY A 105 -23.94 5.73 -10.96
CA GLY A 105 -25.14 5.61 -10.15
C GLY A 105 -25.79 4.21 -10.23
N SER A 106 -26.53 3.87 -9.17
CA SER A 106 -27.13 2.57 -8.86
C SER A 106 -28.14 2.04 -9.90
N ALA A 107 -28.13 0.72 -10.10
CA ALA A 107 -29.11 -0.02 -10.90
C ALA A 107 -30.23 -0.63 -10.02
N PRO A 108 -31.50 -0.64 -10.47
CA PRO A 108 -32.59 -1.30 -9.79
C PRO A 108 -32.66 -2.81 -10.11
N ALA A 109 -33.46 -3.51 -9.29
CA ALA A 109 -33.44 -4.93 -9.02
C ALA A 109 -33.85 -5.87 -10.18
N GLY A 110 -33.15 -7.02 -10.27
CA GLY A 110 -33.67 -8.25 -10.87
C GLY A 110 -32.79 -8.94 -11.92
N ALA A 111 -31.60 -9.42 -11.56
CA ALA A 111 -30.94 -10.57 -12.21
C ALA A 111 -29.74 -11.10 -11.38
N GLN A 112 -29.67 -12.43 -11.19
CA GLN A 112 -28.62 -13.21 -10.50
C GLN A 112 -28.26 -14.42 -11.39
N PRO A 113 -27.09 -15.08 -11.23
CA PRO A 113 -25.77 -14.61 -11.68
C PRO A 113 -25.05 -15.64 -12.59
N VAL A 114 -24.36 -15.20 -13.64
CA VAL A 114 -23.25 -16.00 -14.24
C VAL A 114 -22.11 -15.04 -14.59
N ALA A 115 -20.94 -15.32 -14.01
CA ALA A 115 -19.75 -14.49 -14.10
C ALA A 115 -19.22 -14.43 -15.54
N MET A 116 -19.29 -13.23 -16.16
CA MET A 116 -18.59 -12.93 -17.41
C MET A 116 -18.42 -11.40 -17.54
N GLY A 117 -17.41 -10.86 -16.86
CA GLY A 117 -16.97 -9.47 -16.98
C GLY A 117 -15.98 -9.33 -18.14
N ALA A 118 -16.48 -8.91 -19.30
CA ALA A 118 -15.69 -8.30 -20.40
C ALA A 118 -16.61 -7.89 -21.57
N ALA A 119 -17.73 -8.58 -21.78
CA ALA A 119 -18.58 -8.37 -22.96
C ALA A 119 -19.51 -7.13 -22.88
N SER A 120 -19.91 -6.72 -21.68
CA SER A 120 -20.80 -5.55 -21.47
C SER A 120 -20.08 -4.19 -21.62
N TRP A 121 -18.76 -4.17 -21.42
CA TRP A 121 -17.91 -3.00 -21.67
C TRP A 121 -17.79 -2.70 -23.17
N TRP A 122 -17.63 -3.76 -23.99
CA TRP A 122 -17.44 -3.62 -25.44
C TRP A 122 -18.71 -3.18 -26.17
N ALA A 123 -19.89 -3.60 -25.69
CA ALA A 123 -21.18 -3.16 -26.24
C ALA A 123 -21.46 -1.65 -25.98
N LYS A 124 -21.01 -1.11 -24.84
CA LYS A 124 -21.08 0.34 -24.56
C LYS A 124 -20.04 1.13 -25.36
N ALA A 125 -18.85 0.58 -25.57
CA ALA A 125 -17.81 1.19 -26.41
C ALA A 125 -18.22 1.27 -27.90
N GLN A 126 -18.96 0.29 -28.43
CA GLN A 126 -19.48 0.35 -29.80
C GLN A 126 -20.56 1.42 -30.00
N SER A 127 -21.39 1.71 -29.00
CA SER A 127 -22.39 2.78 -29.08
C SER A 127 -21.79 4.20 -29.08
N VAL A 128 -20.50 4.33 -28.78
CA VAL A 128 -19.74 5.58 -28.86
C VAL A 128 -18.88 5.65 -30.14
N VAL A 129 -18.74 4.55 -30.90
CA VAL A 129 -17.85 4.47 -32.08
C VAL A 129 -18.55 4.07 -33.39
N GLY A 130 -19.82 3.66 -33.40
CA GLY A 130 -20.60 3.53 -34.64
C GLY A 130 -22.05 3.91 -34.42
N GLY A 131 -22.63 4.91 -35.07
CA GLY A 131 -22.17 5.82 -36.12
C GLY A 131 -23.42 6.52 -36.65
N GLY A 132 -23.29 7.72 -37.19
CA GLY A 132 -24.45 8.35 -37.82
C GLY A 132 -24.18 9.72 -38.35
N ARG A 133 -23.96 9.78 -39.67
CA ARG A 133 -24.40 10.86 -40.57
C ARG A 133 -25.13 12.01 -39.87
N GLY A 134 -24.49 13.17 -39.88
CA GLY A 134 -25.11 14.46 -39.63
C GLY A 134 -24.24 15.53 -40.26
N ALA A 135 -24.31 15.65 -41.59
CA ALA A 135 -23.77 16.78 -42.30
C ALA A 135 -24.43 18.09 -41.80
N ALA A 136 -23.64 19.15 -41.76
CA ALA A 136 -24.01 20.55 -41.98
C ALA A 136 -25.22 21.12 -41.19
N SER A 137 -24.96 22.16 -40.40
CA SER A 137 -25.06 23.54 -40.91
C SER A 137 -24.50 24.56 -39.91
N GLY A 138 -23.65 25.44 -40.44
CA GLY A 138 -23.55 26.82 -39.96
C GLY A 138 -22.25 27.22 -39.25
N LEU A 139 -21.34 27.83 -40.03
CA LEU A 139 -20.54 29.04 -39.71
C LEU A 139 -19.59 28.96 -38.50
N GLY A 140 -18.28 29.19 -38.61
CA GLY A 140 -17.44 29.65 -39.70
C GLY A 140 -16.02 29.88 -39.18
N LEU A 141 -15.05 29.85 -40.13
CA LEU A 141 -13.74 30.54 -40.16
C LEU A 141 -12.95 30.66 -38.82
N ASN A 142 -11.74 30.12 -38.73
CA ASN A 142 -10.61 30.76 -39.41
C ASN A 142 -9.54 29.78 -39.88
N VAL A 143 -9.21 29.92 -41.15
CA VAL A 143 -8.00 29.42 -41.80
C VAL A 143 -6.82 30.30 -41.38
N VAL A 144 -5.70 29.69 -41.02
CA VAL A 144 -4.39 30.22 -41.40
C VAL A 144 -3.65 29.13 -42.16
N GLN A 145 -3.32 29.50 -43.39
CA GLN A 145 -2.78 28.68 -44.46
C GLN A 145 -1.28 28.99 -44.61
N GLY A 146 -0.46 27.94 -44.67
CA GLY A 146 0.77 27.91 -45.48
C GLY A 146 2.10 28.16 -44.78
N ALA A 147 2.94 27.12 -44.73
CA ALA A 147 4.36 27.15 -45.15
C ALA A 147 4.92 25.72 -45.26
N PRO A 148 5.94 25.48 -46.10
CA PRO A 148 6.26 24.18 -46.70
C PRO A 148 7.26 23.33 -45.90
N MET A 149 7.38 22.08 -46.32
CA MET A 149 8.36 21.07 -45.91
C MET A 149 9.77 21.65 -45.66
N ALA A 150 10.30 21.46 -44.45
CA ALA A 150 11.75 21.51 -44.20
C ALA A 150 12.19 20.69 -42.97
N ALA A 151 13.26 19.92 -43.21
CA ALA A 151 14.28 19.42 -42.28
C ALA A 151 13.94 18.28 -41.30
N VAL A 152 14.39 17.09 -41.71
CA VAL A 152 14.98 16.06 -40.86
C VAL A 152 15.87 16.70 -39.77
N GLY A 153 15.56 16.43 -38.49
CA GLY A 153 16.48 16.70 -37.37
C GLY A 153 16.02 17.55 -36.18
N ALA A 154 14.72 17.66 -35.87
CA ALA A 154 14.26 18.30 -34.63
C ALA A 154 13.82 17.25 -33.58
N PRO A 155 14.27 17.35 -32.31
CA PRO A 155 13.80 16.44 -31.26
C PRO A 155 12.30 16.67 -31.04
N LEU A 156 11.53 15.59 -30.99
CA LEU A 156 10.14 15.60 -30.57
C LEU A 156 10.08 16.09 -29.11
N PHE A 157 9.71 17.34 -28.93
CA PHE A 157 9.45 17.92 -27.62
C PHE A 157 8.12 17.37 -27.10
N ASP A 158 8.19 16.49 -26.10
CA ASP A 158 7.04 16.06 -25.29
C ASP A 158 6.82 17.08 -24.14
N PRO A 159 5.65 17.75 -24.07
CA PRO A 159 5.34 18.68 -22.99
C PRO A 159 5.37 18.05 -21.59
N ASP A 160 5.20 16.72 -21.48
CA ASP A 160 5.26 15.98 -20.22
C ASP A 160 6.71 15.68 -19.76
N HIS A 161 7.72 16.14 -20.51
CA HIS A 161 9.14 16.06 -20.15
C HIS A 161 9.75 17.40 -19.71
N THR A 162 8.92 18.36 -19.29
CA THR A 162 9.40 19.64 -18.75
C THR A 162 9.23 19.73 -17.23
N GLY A 163 10.35 19.68 -16.49
CA GLY A 163 10.53 20.53 -15.30
C GLY A 163 10.31 19.96 -13.89
N GLY A 164 10.15 18.65 -13.69
CA GLY A 164 10.18 18.08 -12.33
C GLY A 164 11.60 17.78 -11.86
N ALA A 165 12.08 18.36 -10.76
CA ALA A 165 13.30 17.88 -10.12
C ALA A 165 13.14 16.38 -9.79
N ARG A 166 14.08 15.52 -10.23
CA ARG A 166 14.08 14.10 -9.90
C ARG A 166 15.18 13.85 -8.87
N LEU A 167 14.85 13.17 -7.77
CA LEU A 167 15.83 12.74 -6.78
C LEU A 167 15.76 11.21 -6.69
N ALA A 168 16.89 10.54 -6.96
CA ALA A 168 17.01 9.08 -6.92
C ALA A 168 15.98 8.31 -7.79
N GLY A 169 15.56 8.89 -8.93
CA GLY A 169 14.64 8.23 -9.88
C GLY A 169 13.14 8.47 -9.64
N TYR A 170 12.76 9.14 -8.54
CA TYR A 170 11.36 9.47 -8.22
C TYR A 170 11.01 10.93 -8.58
N SER A 171 9.75 11.18 -8.95
CA SER A 171 9.23 12.54 -9.16
C SER A 171 9.21 13.33 -7.85
N MET A 172 9.62 14.61 -7.86
CA MET A 172 9.52 15.47 -6.67
C MET A 172 8.10 15.52 -6.10
N THR A 173 7.08 15.46 -6.95
CA THR A 173 5.68 15.44 -6.51
C THR A 173 5.35 14.22 -5.66
N ASP A 174 5.87 13.06 -6.06
CA ASP A 174 5.61 11.80 -5.38
C ASP A 174 6.42 11.72 -4.09
N LEU A 175 7.67 12.21 -4.11
CA LEU A 175 8.51 12.34 -2.92
C LEU A 175 7.84 13.26 -1.88
N MET A 176 7.39 14.43 -2.30
CA MET A 176 6.67 15.36 -1.41
C MET A 176 5.35 14.75 -0.92
N GLY A 177 4.63 14.04 -1.78
CA GLY A 177 3.40 13.33 -1.42
C GLY A 177 3.64 12.24 -0.37
N LEU A 178 4.71 11.46 -0.50
CA LEU A 178 5.07 10.40 0.44
C LEU A 178 5.50 10.96 1.79
N VAL A 179 6.28 12.05 1.79
CA VAL A 179 6.64 12.76 3.02
C VAL A 179 5.39 13.33 3.70
N ALA A 180 4.47 13.94 2.94
CA ALA A 180 3.22 14.46 3.47
C ALA A 180 2.32 13.34 4.03
N LEU A 181 2.25 12.20 3.33
CA LEU A 181 1.53 11.01 3.81
C LEU A 181 2.14 10.49 5.10
N ALA A 182 3.47 10.36 5.16
CA ALA A 182 4.18 9.91 6.34
C ALA A 182 3.96 10.87 7.51
N PHE A 183 3.99 12.17 7.25
CA PHE A 183 3.69 13.20 8.24
C PHE A 183 2.26 13.11 8.78
N ALA A 184 1.26 12.94 7.91
CA ALA A 184 -0.14 12.75 8.32
C ALA A 184 -0.34 11.43 9.10
N ALA A 185 0.30 10.35 8.66
CA ALA A 185 0.35 9.08 9.38
C ALA A 185 1.00 9.23 10.76
N GLY A 186 2.09 9.99 10.84
CA GLY A 186 2.76 10.38 12.08
C GLY A 186 1.83 11.12 13.02
N ILE A 187 1.18 12.19 12.56
CA ILE A 187 0.20 12.97 13.35
C ILE A 187 -0.88 12.05 13.90
N THR A 188 -1.44 11.22 13.03
CA THR A 188 -2.52 10.30 13.39
C THR A 188 -2.06 9.29 14.44
N GLY A 189 -0.89 8.67 14.26
CA GLY A 189 -0.30 7.73 15.22
C GLY A 189 0.14 8.37 16.54
N GLY A 190 0.55 9.64 16.50
CA GLY A 190 0.93 10.42 17.66
C GLY A 190 -0.26 10.90 18.49
N MET A 191 -1.41 11.17 17.85
CA MET A 191 -2.67 11.60 18.48
C MET A 191 -3.49 10.43 19.01
N MET A 192 -3.59 9.38 18.21
CA MET A 192 -4.29 8.17 18.55
C MET A 192 -3.31 7.05 18.36
N THR A 193 -2.97 6.39 19.46
CA THR A 193 -2.08 5.21 19.52
C THR A 193 -2.53 4.03 18.64
N MET A 194 -3.57 4.22 17.85
CA MET A 194 -4.40 3.28 17.12
C MET A 194 -4.40 3.46 15.58
N GLY A 195 -3.63 4.36 14.93
CA GLY A 195 -3.95 4.67 13.51
C GLY A 195 -2.86 5.02 12.50
N GLY A 196 -1.63 5.32 12.90
CA GLY A 196 -0.62 5.81 11.94
C GLY A 196 -0.29 4.81 10.83
N GLY A 197 -0.12 3.53 11.19
CA GLY A 197 0.23 2.48 10.23
C GLY A 197 -0.87 2.19 9.21
N VAL A 198 -2.15 2.31 9.58
CA VAL A 198 -3.28 2.15 8.65
C VAL A 198 -3.25 3.24 7.59
N LEU A 199 -3.07 4.49 8.01
CA LEU A 199 -3.00 5.63 7.09
C LEU A 199 -1.78 5.53 6.17
N GLN A 200 -0.63 5.09 6.70
CA GLN A 200 0.57 4.87 5.89
C GLN A 200 0.35 3.78 4.83
N VAL A 201 -0.04 2.57 5.24
CA VAL A 201 -0.22 1.43 4.32
C VAL A 201 -1.33 1.72 3.31
N ALA A 202 -2.49 2.16 3.79
CA ALA A 202 -3.61 2.46 2.91
C ALA A 202 -3.25 3.60 1.96
N GLY A 203 -2.62 4.66 2.46
CA GLY A 203 -2.23 5.80 1.65
C GLY A 203 -1.24 5.44 0.55
N MET A 204 -0.26 4.58 0.83
CA MET A 204 0.68 4.08 -0.17
C MET A 204 -0.05 3.27 -1.26
N MET A 205 -0.96 2.38 -0.86
CA MET A 205 -1.75 1.60 -1.81
C MET A 205 -2.68 2.48 -2.66
N VAL A 206 -3.32 3.46 -2.01
CA VAL A 206 -4.46 4.19 -2.56
C VAL A 206 -4.06 5.44 -3.33
N PHE A 207 -3.01 6.16 -2.90
CA PHE A 207 -2.55 7.38 -3.57
C PHE A 207 -1.37 7.15 -4.49
N PHE A 208 -0.56 6.12 -4.22
CA PHE A 208 0.66 5.81 -4.97
C PHE A 208 0.58 4.49 -5.73
N GLY A 209 -0.43 3.65 -5.50
CA GLY A 209 -0.62 2.40 -6.23
C GLY A 209 0.38 1.31 -5.86
N TYR A 210 1.12 1.46 -4.76
CA TYR A 210 2.13 0.49 -4.38
C TYR A 210 1.51 -0.84 -3.93
N GLY A 211 2.13 -1.95 -4.33
CA GLY A 211 1.74 -3.30 -3.91
C GLY A 211 2.26 -3.66 -2.52
N MET A 212 1.66 -4.68 -1.88
CA MET A 212 2.00 -5.07 -0.51
C MET A 212 3.43 -5.59 -0.35
N TYR A 213 4.01 -6.15 -1.42
CA TYR A 213 5.42 -6.56 -1.45
C TYR A 213 6.39 -5.39 -1.19
N LEU A 214 6.04 -4.18 -1.64
CA LEU A 214 6.83 -2.97 -1.38
C LEU A 214 6.36 -2.26 -0.11
N ILE A 215 5.05 -2.19 0.14
CA ILE A 215 4.49 -1.45 1.28
C ILE A 215 4.92 -2.06 2.62
N ARG A 216 4.85 -3.39 2.79
CA ARG A 216 5.18 -4.02 4.09
C ARG A 216 6.62 -3.74 4.56
N PRO A 217 7.67 -3.95 3.75
CA PRO A 217 9.04 -3.64 4.20
C PRO A 217 9.24 -2.15 4.48
N VAL A 218 8.62 -1.24 3.70
CA VAL A 218 8.67 0.21 3.98
C VAL A 218 7.99 0.54 5.31
N ALA A 219 6.79 0.00 5.54
CA ALA A 219 6.03 0.23 6.76
C ALA A 219 6.75 -0.33 7.99
N PHE A 220 7.31 -1.55 7.90
CA PHE A 220 8.11 -2.13 8.97
C PHE A 220 9.37 -1.33 9.27
N LEU A 221 10.15 -0.91 8.26
CA LEU A 221 11.32 -0.06 8.47
C LEU A 221 10.96 1.28 9.11
N THR A 222 9.88 1.91 8.64
CA THR A 222 9.39 3.17 9.22
C THR A 222 8.99 2.96 10.68
N ASN A 223 8.30 1.87 10.99
CA ASN A 223 7.90 1.51 12.35
C ASN A 223 9.10 1.24 13.26
N VAL A 224 10.16 0.59 12.78
CA VAL A 224 11.39 0.36 13.56
C VAL A 224 11.95 1.71 14.06
N ALA A 225 12.05 2.72 13.20
CA ALA A 225 12.55 4.02 13.59
C ALA A 225 11.57 4.76 14.54
N VAL A 226 10.29 4.84 14.17
CA VAL A 226 9.29 5.61 14.93
C VAL A 226 9.00 4.98 16.29
N TYR A 227 8.76 3.68 16.34
CA TYR A 227 8.48 2.96 17.58
C TYR A 227 9.74 2.69 18.40
N GLY A 228 10.92 2.58 17.78
CA GLY A 228 12.19 2.55 18.49
C GLY A 228 12.43 3.85 19.26
N ALA A 229 12.23 5.00 18.62
CA ALA A 229 12.33 6.29 19.30
C ALA A 229 11.26 6.47 20.38
N SER A 230 10.03 6.01 20.14
CA SER A 230 8.94 6.00 21.12
C SER A 230 9.27 5.13 22.34
N ALA A 231 9.76 3.90 22.11
CA ALA A 231 10.16 2.97 23.16
C ALA A 231 11.31 3.56 24.01
N LEU A 232 12.32 4.17 23.38
CA LEU A 232 13.40 4.84 24.11
C LEU A 232 12.89 5.98 24.98
N ARG A 233 11.97 6.81 24.45
CA ARG A 233 11.34 7.90 25.21
C ARG A 233 10.51 7.35 26.38
N ASN A 234 9.70 6.32 26.15
CA ASN A 234 8.85 5.71 27.18
C ASN A 234 9.68 4.99 28.26
N ASN A 235 10.84 4.43 27.89
CA ASN A 235 11.78 3.84 28.83
C ASN A 235 12.36 4.92 29.77
N LYS A 236 12.77 6.07 29.21
CA LYS A 236 13.26 7.22 30.00
C LYS A 236 12.21 7.75 30.97
N SER A 237 10.92 7.63 30.63
CA SER A 237 9.81 8.03 31.50
C SER A 237 9.39 6.95 32.52
N GLY A 238 10.05 5.78 32.55
CA GLY A 238 9.71 4.70 33.50
C GLY A 238 8.35 4.05 33.27
N LEU A 239 7.74 4.23 32.09
CA LEU A 239 6.39 3.75 31.79
C LEU A 239 6.35 2.28 31.32
N ILE A 240 7.48 1.74 30.89
CA ILE A 240 7.57 0.38 30.33
C ILE A 240 7.64 -0.64 31.48
N GLN A 241 6.72 -1.61 31.44
CA GLN A 241 6.69 -2.74 32.37
C GLN A 241 7.42 -3.93 31.73
N TRP A 242 8.75 -3.94 31.86
CA TRP A 242 9.64 -4.95 31.25
C TRP A 242 9.23 -6.38 31.55
N ASP A 243 8.83 -6.67 32.79
CA ASP A 243 8.38 -8.00 33.23
C ASP A 243 7.13 -8.50 32.51
N LYS A 244 6.30 -7.57 32.01
CA LYS A 244 5.06 -7.89 31.29
C LYS A 244 5.25 -7.93 29.79
N VAL A 245 6.09 -7.05 29.22
CA VAL A 245 6.26 -6.94 27.77
C VAL A 245 7.23 -7.97 27.20
N VAL A 246 8.32 -8.30 27.90
CA VAL A 246 9.33 -9.25 27.41
C VAL A 246 8.71 -10.63 27.07
N PRO A 247 7.82 -11.20 27.90
CA PRO A 247 7.13 -12.44 27.55
C PRO A 247 6.23 -12.36 26.31
N LEU A 248 5.80 -11.17 25.88
CA LEU A 248 4.95 -10.98 24.69
C LEU A 248 5.75 -10.96 23.40
N ILE A 249 7.02 -10.56 23.45
CA ILE A 249 7.88 -10.36 22.28
C ILE A 249 7.95 -11.61 21.38
N PRO A 250 8.25 -12.82 21.90
CA PRO A 250 8.33 -14.01 21.04
C PRO A 250 7.02 -14.31 20.32
N TRP A 251 5.88 -14.05 20.97
CA TRP A 251 4.56 -14.28 20.40
C TRP A 251 4.17 -13.22 19.36
N GLY A 252 4.50 -11.95 19.61
CA GLY A 252 4.33 -10.89 18.61
C GLY A 252 5.19 -11.12 17.38
N VAL A 253 6.46 -11.50 17.57
CA VAL A 253 7.37 -11.87 16.47
C VAL A 253 6.85 -13.05 15.68
N ALA A 254 6.47 -14.15 16.34
CA ALA A 254 5.89 -15.32 15.69
C ALA A 254 4.61 -14.94 14.91
N GLY A 255 3.74 -14.12 15.50
CA GLY A 255 2.54 -13.61 14.86
C GLY A 255 2.85 -12.82 13.60
N VAL A 256 3.83 -11.91 13.60
CA VAL A 256 4.20 -11.14 12.39
C VAL A 256 4.71 -12.04 11.28
N ILE A 257 5.56 -13.02 11.60
CA ILE A 257 6.12 -13.94 10.61
C ILE A 257 4.98 -14.73 9.95
N ILE A 258 4.10 -15.33 10.75
CA ILE A 258 2.94 -16.09 10.25
C ILE A 258 2.01 -15.18 9.45
N GLY A 259 1.71 -13.99 10.00
CA GLY A 259 0.82 -13.01 9.38
C GLY A 259 1.34 -12.52 8.04
N TYR A 260 2.65 -12.32 7.90
CA TYR A 260 3.27 -11.92 6.64
C TYR A 260 3.02 -12.93 5.52
N PHE A 261 3.21 -14.22 5.80
CA PHE A 261 2.96 -15.26 4.79
C PHE A 261 1.48 -15.42 4.48
N ILE A 262 0.59 -15.34 5.49
CA ILE A 262 -0.86 -15.32 5.26
C ILE A 262 -1.24 -14.12 4.38
N GLY A 263 -0.71 -12.95 4.70
CA GLY A 263 -0.95 -11.73 3.95
C GLY A 263 -0.47 -11.80 2.50
N ASN A 264 0.62 -12.51 2.21
CA ASN A 264 1.06 -12.77 0.84
C ASN A 264 0.15 -13.78 0.14
N ALA A 265 -0.32 -14.82 0.85
CA ALA A 265 -1.16 -15.87 0.27
C ALA A 265 -2.56 -15.38 -0.13
N ILE A 266 -3.15 -14.43 0.61
CA ILE A 266 -4.50 -13.90 0.31
C ILE A 266 -4.51 -12.81 -0.78
N GLY A 267 -3.35 -12.28 -1.15
CA GLY A 267 -3.19 -11.28 -2.19
C GLY A 267 -3.60 -9.85 -1.82
N ASP A 268 -3.07 -8.88 -2.58
CA ASP A 268 -3.18 -7.44 -2.31
C ASP A 268 -4.63 -6.95 -2.30
N SER A 269 -5.49 -7.48 -3.16
CA SER A 269 -6.92 -7.11 -3.21
C SER A 269 -7.64 -7.45 -1.91
N MET A 270 -7.39 -8.65 -1.36
CA MET A 270 -8.02 -9.07 -0.10
C MET A 270 -7.46 -8.28 1.07
N VAL A 271 -6.15 -8.03 1.10
CA VAL A 271 -5.51 -7.17 2.11
C VAL A 271 -6.09 -5.75 2.07
N GLY A 272 -6.33 -5.20 0.88
CA GLY A 272 -6.97 -3.92 0.69
C GLY A 272 -8.39 -3.87 1.24
N VAL A 273 -9.20 -4.91 0.98
CA VAL A 273 -10.55 -5.04 1.57
C VAL A 273 -10.48 -5.14 3.10
N LEU A 274 -9.57 -5.95 3.64
CA LEU A 274 -9.39 -6.09 5.09
C LEU A 274 -8.98 -4.76 5.73
N LEU A 275 -8.07 -4.01 5.10
CA LEU A 275 -7.62 -2.70 5.57
C LEU A 275 -8.76 -1.66 5.49
N GLY A 276 -9.58 -1.72 4.43
CA GLY A 276 -10.77 -0.89 4.28
C GLY A 276 -11.83 -1.17 5.33
N LEU A 277 -12.13 -2.44 5.61
CA LEU A 277 -13.04 -2.86 6.69
C LEU A 277 -12.50 -2.44 8.06
N PHE A 278 -11.19 -2.59 8.27
CA PHE A 278 -10.54 -2.16 9.50
C PHE A 278 -10.64 -0.64 9.70
N ALA A 279 -10.33 0.15 8.66
CA ALA A 279 -10.49 1.60 8.68
C ALA A 279 -11.95 2.01 8.94
N MET A 280 -12.92 1.30 8.34
CA MET A 280 -14.35 1.54 8.59
C MET A 280 -14.72 1.30 10.04
N ALA A 281 -14.27 0.19 10.64
CA ALA A 281 -14.52 -0.13 12.03
C ALA A 281 -13.92 0.92 12.97
N MET A 282 -12.70 1.39 12.69
CA MET A 282 -12.04 2.44 13.47
C MET A 282 -12.73 3.79 13.35
N ALA A 283 -13.20 4.15 12.14
CA ALA A 283 -13.99 5.36 11.93
C ALA A 283 -15.31 5.30 12.71
N ALA A 284 -16.02 4.16 12.64
CA ALA A 284 -17.27 3.95 13.35
C ALA A 284 -17.09 4.04 14.88
N LYS A 285 -16.03 3.43 15.42
CA LYS A 285 -15.68 3.53 16.84
C LYS A 285 -15.42 4.98 17.25
N ALA A 286 -14.61 5.71 16.49
CA ALA A 286 -14.29 7.10 16.79
C ALA A 286 -15.54 8.01 16.75
N ILE A 287 -16.46 7.77 15.80
CA ILE A 287 -17.75 8.49 15.73
C ILE A 287 -18.64 8.15 16.93
N HIS A 288 -18.70 6.86 17.31
CA HIS A 288 -19.48 6.42 18.47
C HIS A 288 -19.02 7.13 19.76
N GLU A 289 -17.71 7.23 19.98
CA GLU A 289 -17.13 7.94 21.13
C GLU A 289 -17.35 9.46 21.10
N ILE A 290 -17.63 10.07 19.95
CA ILE A 290 -18.01 11.48 19.84
C ILE A 290 -19.50 11.68 20.16
N LEU A 291 -20.35 10.76 19.70
CA LEU A 291 -21.81 10.85 19.82
C LEU A 291 -22.33 10.44 21.20
N ARG A 292 -21.61 9.57 21.91
CA ARG A 292 -21.88 9.22 23.30
C ARG A 292 -20.67 9.58 24.16
N PRO A 293 -20.55 10.83 24.61
CA PRO A 293 -19.46 11.27 25.48
C PRO A 293 -19.47 10.64 26.89
N ASP A 294 -20.32 9.63 27.19
CA ASP A 294 -20.49 9.09 28.54
C ASP A 294 -19.20 8.42 29.07
N SER A 295 -18.40 9.25 29.74
CA SER A 295 -18.01 9.20 31.15
C SER A 295 -17.77 7.88 31.89
N ASP A 296 -18.05 6.68 31.37
CA ASP A 296 -18.02 5.47 32.23
C ASP A 296 -16.75 4.62 32.08
N GLU A 297 -16.02 4.64 30.95
CA GLU A 297 -14.80 3.81 30.83
C GLU A 297 -13.55 4.42 31.50
N ASP A 298 -13.50 5.74 31.64
CA ASP A 298 -12.38 6.43 32.29
C ASP A 298 -12.69 6.81 33.75
N LEU A 299 -13.96 7.12 34.11
CA LEU A 299 -14.35 7.36 35.52
C LEU A 299 -14.68 6.07 36.28
N ALA A 300 -15.29 5.04 35.67
CA ALA A 300 -15.48 3.77 36.39
C ALA A 300 -14.15 3.03 36.59
N ALA A 301 -13.20 3.18 35.66
CA ALA A 301 -11.83 2.66 35.84
C ALA A 301 -11.10 3.38 36.98
N ALA A 302 -11.15 4.72 37.02
CA ALA A 302 -10.57 5.51 38.11
C ALA A 302 -11.22 5.23 39.47
N ASN A 303 -12.56 5.19 39.53
CA ASN A 303 -13.30 4.89 40.76
C ASN A 303 -13.08 3.43 41.21
N SER A 304 -12.90 2.49 40.28
CA SER A 304 -12.56 1.11 40.61
C SER A 304 -11.12 0.97 41.11
N GLU A 305 -10.15 1.73 40.58
CA GLU A 305 -8.77 1.75 41.07
C GLU A 305 -8.68 2.38 42.47
N GLU A 306 -9.40 3.47 42.72
CA GLU A 306 -9.42 4.15 44.02
C GLU A 306 -10.14 3.31 45.08
N ALA A 307 -11.26 2.69 44.74
CA ALA A 307 -11.98 1.76 45.62
C ALA A 307 -11.17 0.48 45.91
N THR A 308 -10.49 -0.07 44.91
CA THR A 308 -9.65 -1.28 45.09
C THR A 308 -8.39 -0.97 45.90
N ALA A 309 -7.77 0.21 45.72
CA ALA A 309 -6.62 0.63 46.50
C ALA A 309 -6.98 0.91 47.98
N LEU A 310 -8.17 1.46 48.24
CA LEU A 310 -8.68 1.66 49.60
C LEU A 310 -9.01 0.33 50.28
N ASP A 311 -9.67 -0.60 49.57
CA ASP A 311 -9.98 -1.95 50.05
C ASP A 311 -8.70 -2.76 50.31
N ASP A 312 -7.69 -2.66 49.45
CA ASP A 312 -6.39 -3.34 49.62
C ASP A 312 -5.61 -2.75 50.81
N LEU A 313 -5.65 -1.42 51.02
CA LEU A 313 -5.07 -0.77 52.19
C LEU A 313 -5.79 -1.15 53.49
N MET A 314 -7.12 -1.26 53.47
CA MET A 314 -7.91 -1.71 54.62
C MET A 314 -7.69 -3.20 54.91
N ALA A 315 -7.62 -4.06 53.89
CA ALA A 315 -7.36 -5.48 54.05
C ALA A 315 -5.96 -5.77 54.63
N VAL A 316 -4.95 -4.95 54.26
CA VAL A 316 -3.60 -5.00 54.84
C VAL A 316 -3.60 -4.45 56.27
N ALA A 317 -4.35 -3.38 56.55
CA ALA A 317 -4.51 -2.83 57.90
C ALA A 317 -5.23 -3.79 58.86
N GLU A 318 -6.16 -4.61 58.34
CA GLU A 318 -6.91 -5.60 59.11
C GLU A 318 -6.22 -6.96 59.26
N GLY A 319 -5.03 -7.16 58.66
CA GLY A 319 -4.26 -8.40 58.80
C GLY A 319 -4.94 -9.66 58.24
N LYS A 320 -5.97 -9.50 57.40
CA LYS A 320 -6.72 -10.60 56.76
C LYS A 320 -6.26 -10.76 55.32
N ALA A 321 -5.01 -11.19 55.14
CA ALA A 321 -4.58 -11.74 53.86
C ALA A 321 -5.21 -13.13 53.71
N ASP A 322 -6.38 -13.20 53.09
CA ASP A 322 -6.85 -14.32 52.23
C ASP A 322 -8.33 -14.14 51.86
N ALA A 323 -8.60 -13.51 50.70
CA ALA A 323 -9.86 -13.69 49.97
C ALA A 323 -9.74 -13.13 48.54
N ALA A 324 -9.26 -13.93 47.59
CA ALA A 324 -9.35 -13.60 46.17
C ALA A 324 -10.79 -13.82 45.65
N PRO A 325 -11.48 -12.83 45.02
CA PRO A 325 -12.75 -13.10 44.38
C PRO A 325 -12.55 -13.56 42.93
N ARG A 326 -13.36 -14.55 42.53
CA ARG A 326 -13.33 -15.31 41.28
C ARG A 326 -13.33 -14.41 40.04
N ARG A 327 -12.19 -14.38 39.34
CA ARG A 327 -11.95 -13.71 38.05
C ARG A 327 -12.16 -14.71 36.91
N PHE A 328 -12.56 -14.25 35.72
CA PHE A 328 -12.23 -14.97 34.48
C PHE A 328 -10.70 -14.95 34.34
N ALA A 329 -10.06 -15.90 35.01
CA ALA A 329 -8.62 -15.98 35.13
C ALA A 329 -8.08 -16.67 33.89
N LEU A 330 -7.58 -15.89 32.94
CA LEU A 330 -6.73 -16.45 31.90
C LEU A 330 -5.54 -17.12 32.58
N PRO A 331 -5.15 -18.33 32.15
CA PRO A 331 -4.05 -19.07 32.76
C PRO A 331 -2.79 -18.21 32.81
N SER A 332 -2.17 -18.13 33.99
CA SER A 332 -0.89 -17.46 34.16
C SER A 332 0.19 -18.16 33.32
N GLY A 333 1.17 -17.40 32.81
CA GLY A 333 2.28 -17.94 32.01
C GLY A 333 2.10 -17.79 30.50
N LEU A 334 2.71 -18.73 29.75
CA LEU A 334 2.87 -18.70 28.28
C LEU A 334 1.57 -18.45 27.51
N ALA A 335 0.45 -19.02 27.95
CA ALA A 335 -0.85 -18.89 27.28
C ALA A 335 -1.39 -17.46 27.30
N ARG A 336 -1.26 -16.75 28.43
CA ARG A 336 -1.63 -15.34 28.52
C ARG A 336 -0.75 -14.49 27.59
N SER A 337 0.55 -14.75 27.57
CA SER A 337 1.47 -14.04 26.69
C SER A 337 1.18 -14.29 25.20
N ALA A 338 0.78 -15.52 24.86
CA ALA A 338 0.37 -15.88 23.50
C ALA A 338 -0.89 -15.11 23.08
N ILE A 339 -1.92 -15.09 23.93
CA ILE A 339 -3.17 -14.39 23.65
C ILE A 339 -2.94 -12.89 23.49
N LEU A 340 -2.02 -12.31 24.27
CA LEU A 340 -1.72 -10.87 24.22
C LEU A 340 -0.79 -10.49 23.05
N GLY A 341 0.17 -11.35 22.67
CA GLY A 341 1.18 -11.02 21.65
C GLY A 341 0.83 -11.48 20.24
N LEU A 342 0.28 -12.68 20.09
CA LEU A 342 0.10 -13.33 18.79
C LEU A 342 -0.93 -12.61 17.88
N PRO A 343 -2.11 -12.17 18.36
CA PRO A 343 -3.08 -11.46 17.51
C PRO A 343 -2.54 -10.14 16.96
N MET A 344 -1.80 -9.39 17.79
CA MET A 344 -1.13 -8.16 17.38
C MET A 344 -0.15 -8.44 16.23
N GLY A 345 0.71 -9.45 16.41
CA GLY A 345 1.68 -9.83 15.40
C GLY A 345 1.02 -10.27 14.11
N LEU A 346 0.01 -11.14 14.18
CA LEU A 346 -0.72 -11.63 13.00
C LEU A 346 -1.32 -10.49 12.18
N ILE A 347 -2.03 -9.58 12.83
CA ILE A 347 -2.68 -8.44 12.16
C ILE A 347 -1.62 -7.52 11.55
N SER A 348 -0.52 -7.26 12.27
CA SER A 348 0.60 -6.46 11.76
C SER A 348 1.28 -7.13 10.56
N GLY A 349 1.48 -8.44 10.59
CA GLY A 349 2.05 -9.20 9.47
C GLY A 349 1.16 -9.20 8.22
N ILE A 350 -0.15 -9.43 8.38
CA ILE A 350 -1.11 -9.51 7.27
C ILE A 350 -1.26 -8.13 6.60
N LEU A 351 -1.48 -7.10 7.41
CA LEU A 351 -1.85 -5.78 6.91
C LEU A 351 -0.63 -4.85 6.72
N GLY A 352 0.52 -5.15 7.30
CA GLY A 352 1.67 -4.24 7.33
C GLY A 352 1.47 -3.03 8.25
N ILE A 353 0.40 -2.99 9.05
CA ILE A 353 0.11 -1.88 9.97
C ILE A 353 0.83 -2.07 11.31
N SER A 354 1.04 -0.99 12.05
CA SER A 354 1.55 -1.07 13.42
C SER A 354 0.48 -1.67 14.34
N GLY A 355 0.74 -2.86 14.89
CA GLY A 355 -0.23 -3.65 15.67
C GLY A 355 -0.72 -3.03 17.00
N GLY A 356 -0.29 -1.82 17.34
CA GLY A 356 -0.69 -1.09 18.55
C GLY A 356 -2.20 -0.87 18.68
N VAL A 357 -2.93 -0.82 17.56
CA VAL A 357 -4.41 -0.70 17.55
C VAL A 357 -5.09 -1.84 18.29
N VAL A 358 -4.51 -3.03 18.18
CA VAL A 358 -5.03 -4.26 18.78
C VAL A 358 -4.38 -4.49 20.13
N GLU A 359 -3.08 -4.25 20.24
CA GLU A 359 -2.33 -4.56 21.46
C GLU A 359 -2.69 -3.66 22.63
N VAL A 360 -2.84 -2.35 22.44
CA VAL A 360 -3.19 -1.43 23.52
C VAL A 360 -4.49 -1.85 24.22
N PRO A 361 -5.62 -2.07 23.51
CA PRO A 361 -6.84 -2.53 24.16
C PRO A 361 -6.69 -3.95 24.73
N LEU A 362 -5.93 -4.83 24.09
CA LEU A 362 -5.71 -6.18 24.60
C LEU A 362 -4.93 -6.16 25.93
N GLN A 363 -3.89 -5.34 26.03
CA GLN A 363 -3.18 -5.12 27.29
C GLN A 363 -4.03 -4.40 28.34
N ARG A 364 -4.91 -3.46 27.94
CA ARG A 364 -5.84 -2.79 28.87
C ARG A 364 -6.88 -3.75 29.42
N TYR A 365 -7.67 -4.39 28.56
CA TYR A 365 -8.82 -5.19 28.96
C TYR A 365 -8.44 -6.59 29.45
N ILE A 366 -7.44 -7.22 28.83
CA ILE A 366 -7.01 -8.59 29.18
C ILE A 366 -5.77 -8.56 30.09
N GLY A 367 -4.81 -7.69 29.78
CA GLY A 367 -3.60 -7.51 30.58
C GLY A 367 -3.87 -6.82 31.92
N LYS A 368 -4.98 -6.06 32.03
CA LYS A 368 -5.27 -5.17 33.17
C LYS A 368 -4.09 -4.23 33.45
N ILE A 369 -3.53 -3.69 32.38
CA ILE A 369 -2.41 -2.74 32.41
C ILE A 369 -2.99 -1.35 32.19
N GLY A 370 -2.57 -0.38 33.00
CA GLY A 370 -3.00 1.02 32.86
C GLY A 370 -2.71 1.56 31.46
N LEU A 371 -3.57 2.47 30.97
CA LEU A 371 -3.53 2.94 29.59
C LEU A 371 -2.14 3.45 29.16
N GLN A 372 -1.49 4.25 30.00
CA GLN A 372 -0.16 4.80 29.71
C GLN A 372 0.91 3.70 29.61
N ASN A 373 0.87 2.70 30.50
CA ASN A 373 1.79 1.57 30.46
C ASN A 373 1.49 0.65 29.27
N ALA A 374 0.22 0.44 28.91
CA ALA A 374 -0.17 -0.37 27.75
C ALA A 374 0.35 0.25 26.45
N ILE A 375 0.24 1.58 26.32
CA ILE A 375 0.82 2.33 25.19
C ILE A 375 2.35 2.19 25.18
N ALA A 376 3.00 2.39 26.33
CA ALA A 376 4.45 2.26 26.44
C ALA A 376 4.96 0.85 26.08
N ASN A 377 4.33 -0.19 26.62
CA ASN A 377 4.65 -1.59 26.32
C ASN A 377 4.43 -1.91 24.83
N SER A 378 3.33 -1.43 24.24
CA SER A 378 3.06 -1.66 22.83
C SER A 378 4.13 -1.07 21.91
N SER A 379 4.76 0.04 22.30
CA SER A 379 5.86 0.60 21.51
C SER A 379 7.07 -0.33 21.41
N VAL A 380 7.36 -1.09 22.49
CA VAL A 380 8.43 -2.09 22.50
C VAL A 380 8.05 -3.31 21.67
N LEU A 381 6.81 -3.80 21.79
CA LEU A 381 6.36 -4.95 21.03
C LEU A 381 6.31 -4.64 19.53
N VAL A 382 5.74 -3.50 19.14
CA VAL A 382 5.70 -3.03 17.74
C VAL A 382 7.11 -2.87 17.18
N PHE A 383 8.06 -2.35 17.96
CA PHE A 383 9.46 -2.25 17.53
C PHE A 383 10.03 -3.63 17.15
N TRP A 384 9.98 -4.61 18.07
CA TRP A 384 10.53 -5.95 17.81
C TRP A 384 9.77 -6.71 16.71
N ALA A 385 8.45 -6.58 16.70
CA ALA A 385 7.58 -7.10 15.64
C ALA A 385 7.96 -6.53 14.26
N SER A 386 8.26 -5.23 14.18
CA SER A 386 8.66 -4.57 12.93
C SER A 386 10.08 -4.92 12.51
N VAL A 387 11.01 -5.13 13.46
CA VAL A 387 12.35 -5.66 13.14
C VAL A 387 12.22 -7.05 12.49
N ALA A 388 11.47 -7.96 13.10
CA ALA A 388 11.23 -9.29 12.54
C ALA A 388 10.48 -9.24 11.19
N GLY A 389 9.43 -8.43 11.09
CA GLY A 389 8.66 -8.24 9.88
C GLY A 389 9.50 -7.69 8.73
N SER A 390 10.36 -6.70 9.00
CA SER A 390 11.32 -6.18 8.02
C SER A 390 12.24 -7.29 7.53
N LEU A 391 12.90 -8.02 8.45
CA LEU A 391 13.81 -9.12 8.08
C LEU A 391 13.14 -10.16 7.19
N VAL A 392 11.93 -10.61 7.55
CA VAL A 392 11.17 -11.58 6.75
C VAL A 392 10.74 -11.01 5.40
N ALA A 393 10.25 -9.76 5.37
CA ALA A 393 9.83 -9.11 4.14
C ALA A 393 10.99 -8.95 3.15
N PHE A 394 12.17 -8.54 3.63
CA PHE A 394 13.38 -8.45 2.81
C PHE A 394 13.88 -9.82 2.37
N ALA A 395 13.98 -10.79 3.28
CA ALA A 395 14.46 -12.14 2.94
C ALA A 395 13.56 -12.81 1.88
N HIS A 396 12.24 -12.73 2.05
CA HIS A 396 11.29 -13.29 1.09
C HIS A 396 11.24 -12.48 -0.21
N GLY A 397 11.16 -11.15 -0.12
CA GLY A 397 11.01 -10.28 -1.28
C GLY A 397 12.24 -10.23 -2.18
N ILE A 398 13.45 -10.15 -1.60
CA ILE A 398 14.70 -10.24 -2.36
C ILE A 398 14.91 -11.67 -2.87
N GLY A 399 14.67 -12.68 -2.02
CA GLY A 399 14.88 -14.09 -2.39
C GLY A 399 13.99 -14.57 -3.54
N THR A 400 12.84 -13.93 -3.74
CA THR A 400 11.92 -14.21 -4.86
C THR A 400 12.12 -13.29 -6.06
N GLY A 401 13.02 -12.29 -5.97
CA GLY A 401 13.23 -11.29 -7.02
C GLY A 401 12.07 -10.31 -7.22
N LEU A 402 11.14 -10.23 -6.26
CA LEU A 402 9.96 -9.36 -6.33
C LEU A 402 10.28 -7.91 -5.97
N ILE A 403 11.32 -7.67 -5.18
CA ILE A 403 11.77 -6.33 -4.78
C ILE A 403 13.29 -6.24 -4.81
N HIS A 404 13.78 -5.08 -5.26
CA HIS A 404 15.16 -4.64 -5.04
C HIS A 404 15.26 -3.97 -3.67
N TRP A 405 16.37 -4.15 -2.95
CA TRP A 405 16.50 -3.68 -1.56
C TRP A 405 16.54 -2.15 -1.46
N GLU A 406 16.94 -1.48 -2.54
CA GLU A 406 17.09 -0.04 -2.64
C GLU A 406 15.75 0.69 -2.53
N ALA A 407 14.70 0.19 -3.18
CA ALA A 407 13.38 0.83 -3.22
C ALA A 407 12.73 0.96 -1.83
N PRO A 408 12.51 -0.12 -1.05
CA PRO A 408 11.90 -0.01 0.27
C PRO A 408 12.75 0.76 1.27
N VAL A 409 14.09 0.68 1.18
CA VAL A 409 14.98 1.46 2.05
C VAL A 409 14.89 2.95 1.72
N THR A 410 14.90 3.33 0.44
CA THR A 410 14.81 4.73 0.00
C THR A 410 13.49 5.35 0.44
N LEU A 411 12.37 4.64 0.21
CA LEU A 411 11.05 5.10 0.63
C LEU A 411 10.95 5.20 2.16
N ALA A 412 11.48 4.23 2.91
CA ALA A 412 11.49 4.30 4.37
C ALA A 412 12.32 5.49 4.88
N VAL A 413 13.55 5.69 4.38
CA VAL A 413 14.42 6.82 4.77
C VAL A 413 13.74 8.16 4.48
N LEU A 414 13.02 8.25 3.37
CA LEU A 414 12.24 9.45 3.03
C LEU A 414 11.06 9.68 3.99
N MET A 415 10.33 8.61 4.35
CA MET A 415 9.12 8.70 5.18
C MET A 415 9.42 8.89 6.67
N ILE A 416 10.54 8.35 7.19
CA ILE A 416 10.88 8.37 8.62
C ILE A 416 10.88 9.78 9.22
N PRO A 417 11.53 10.80 8.65
CA PRO A 417 11.52 12.15 9.20
C PRO A 417 10.10 12.74 9.27
N GLY A 418 9.30 12.55 8.21
CA GLY A 418 7.91 12.99 8.17
C GLY A 418 7.08 12.32 9.26
N ALA A 419 7.12 10.99 9.34
CA ALA A 419 6.40 10.23 10.36
C ALA A 419 6.83 10.58 11.79
N TYR A 420 8.13 10.77 12.02
CA TYR A 420 8.67 11.13 13.33
C TYR A 420 8.22 12.52 13.78
N ILE A 421 8.41 13.54 12.93
CA ILE A 421 8.00 14.92 13.22
C ILE A 421 6.47 14.99 13.39
N GLY A 422 5.73 14.32 12.50
CA GLY A 422 4.28 14.20 12.59
C GLY A 422 3.85 13.57 13.92
N GLY A 423 4.52 12.50 14.37
CA GLY A 423 4.25 11.85 15.65
C GLY A 423 4.44 12.76 16.86
N ILE A 424 5.50 13.56 16.85
CA ILE A 424 5.75 14.56 17.91
C ILE A 424 4.64 15.62 17.89
N LEU A 425 4.34 16.17 16.72
CA LEU A 425 3.31 17.19 16.57
C LEU A 425 1.94 16.67 16.98
N GLY A 426 1.58 15.45 16.58
CA GLY A 426 0.34 14.79 16.97
C GLY A 426 0.21 14.62 18.48
N ALA A 427 1.29 14.21 19.16
CA ALA A 427 1.32 14.11 20.61
C ALA A 427 1.20 15.47 21.32
N GLN A 428 1.71 16.55 20.70
CA GLN A 428 1.54 17.91 21.21
C GLN A 428 0.11 18.43 20.97
N LEU A 429 -0.47 18.10 19.82
CA LEU A 429 -1.81 18.54 19.43
C LEU A 429 -2.89 18.02 20.39
N MET A 430 -2.70 16.83 20.95
CA MET A 430 -3.54 16.29 22.03
C MET A 430 -3.64 17.20 23.26
N LYS A 431 -2.65 18.06 23.52
CA LYS A 431 -2.65 18.96 24.68
C LYS A 431 -3.39 20.27 24.42
N VAL A 432 -3.62 20.61 23.16
CA VAL A 432 -4.13 21.93 22.74
C VAL A 432 -5.52 21.82 22.11
N LEU A 433 -5.81 20.75 21.39
CA LEU A 433 -7.11 20.55 20.72
C LEU A 433 -8.11 19.80 21.61
N PRO A 434 -9.40 20.18 21.55
CA PRO A 434 -10.47 19.41 22.16
C PRO A 434 -10.52 17.98 21.61
N VAL A 435 -10.70 17.01 22.52
CA VAL A 435 -10.79 15.57 22.19
C VAL A 435 -11.81 15.27 21.08
N PRO A 436 -13.02 15.88 21.02
CA PRO A 436 -13.98 15.62 19.94
C PRO A 436 -13.47 16.03 18.56
N VAL A 437 -12.69 17.11 18.45
CA VAL A 437 -12.10 17.58 17.19
C VAL A 437 -11.06 16.57 16.71
N LEU A 438 -10.23 16.09 17.63
CA LEU A 438 -9.21 15.08 17.37
C LEU A 438 -9.83 13.79 16.83
N LYS A 439 -10.90 13.31 17.49
CA LYS A 439 -11.66 12.14 17.08
C LYS A 439 -12.37 12.34 15.75
N GLY A 440 -12.91 13.54 15.50
CA GLY A 440 -13.56 13.88 14.24
C GLY A 440 -12.61 13.83 13.06
N VAL A 441 -11.42 14.43 13.17
CA VAL A 441 -10.39 14.43 12.11
C VAL A 441 -9.91 12.99 11.83
N TYR A 442 -9.67 12.20 12.87
CA TYR A 442 -9.29 10.80 12.72
C TYR A 442 -10.39 9.98 12.02
N ALA A 443 -11.64 10.10 12.50
CA ALA A 443 -12.78 9.40 11.93
C ALA A 443 -12.99 9.75 10.45
N ALA A 444 -12.90 11.04 10.09
CA ALA A 444 -13.02 11.49 8.71
C ALA A 444 -11.93 10.89 7.81
N THR A 445 -10.68 10.86 8.30
CA THR A 445 -9.55 10.31 7.55
C THR A 445 -9.69 8.80 7.34
N MET A 446 -10.06 8.06 8.39
CA MET A 446 -10.30 6.62 8.32
C MET A 446 -11.50 6.28 7.44
N ALA A 447 -12.57 7.08 7.50
CA ALA A 447 -13.74 6.90 6.64
C ALA A 447 -13.39 7.13 5.16
N ALA A 448 -12.59 8.15 4.85
CA ALA A 448 -12.14 8.41 3.48
C ALA A 448 -11.29 7.24 2.93
N ILE A 449 -10.38 6.69 3.74
CA ILE A 449 -9.62 5.49 3.39
C ILE A 449 -10.55 4.30 3.17
N ALA A 450 -11.45 4.04 4.12
CA ALA A 450 -12.37 2.91 4.05
C ALA A 450 -13.22 2.94 2.79
N VAL A 451 -13.79 4.10 2.47
CA VAL A 451 -14.57 4.31 1.24
C VAL A 451 -13.72 4.04 0.02
N LYS A 452 -12.50 4.60 -0.05
CA LYS A 452 -11.64 4.43 -1.23
C LYS A 452 -11.10 3.01 -1.39
N MET A 453 -10.93 2.25 -0.31
CA MET A 453 -10.49 0.85 -0.37
C MET A 453 -11.63 -0.15 -0.64
N LEU A 454 -12.85 0.12 -0.15
CA LEU A 454 -14.00 -0.79 -0.27
C LEU A 454 -14.86 -0.52 -1.51
N ILE A 455 -14.83 0.70 -2.04
CA ILE A 455 -15.51 1.09 -3.26
C ILE A 455 -14.43 1.27 -4.33
N PRO A 456 -14.01 0.18 -5.01
CA PRO A 456 -13.04 0.28 -6.09
C PRO A 456 -13.64 1.17 -7.19
N SER A 457 -12.97 2.30 -7.44
CA SER A 457 -13.30 3.28 -8.48
C SER A 457 -12.85 2.85 -9.85
#